data_AF-A0A5K1A9A7-F1
#
_entry.id   AF-A0A5K1A9A7-F1
#
_cell.length_a   1.000
_cell.length_b   1.000
_cell.length_c   1.000
_cell.angle_alpha   90.00
_cell.angle_beta   90.00
_cell.angle_gamma   90.00
#
_symmetry.space_group_name_H-M   'P 1'
#
loop_
_entity.id
_entity.type
_entity.pdbx_description
1 polymer ?
#
loop_
_entity_poly.entity_id
_entity_poly.type
_entity_poly.pdbx_seq_one_letter_code
_entity_poly.pdbx_strand_id
1 'polypeptide(L)'
;YVKSRSDKQLMSKKYENDVTNCEPERVGRNGHPIVPCGLIAWSLFNDTYGFSIKSKALEVNKKDIAWKSDRDYKFGSDVYPKNFQNGSLIGGGKLNESIP
;
A
#
# COMPACT_ATOMS: atom_id res chain seq x y z
N TYR A 1 5.75 -12.39 -8.16
CA TYR A 1 5.81 -10.96 -7.79
C TYR A 1 4.84 -10.10 -8.59
N VAL A 2 5.05 -9.87 -9.90
CA VAL A 2 4.24 -8.92 -10.72
C VAL A 2 2.71 -9.12 -10.66
N LYS A 3 2.25 -10.36 -10.51
CA LYS A 3 0.81 -10.69 -10.42
C LYS A 3 0.25 -10.66 -9.00
N SER A 4 1.09 -10.50 -7.98
CA SER A 4 0.70 -10.60 -6.56
C SER A 4 0.13 -9.27 -6.07
N ARG A 5 -1.10 -8.97 -6.50
CA ARG A 5 -1.93 -7.81 -6.15
C ARG A 5 -3.38 -8.03 -6.58
N SER A 6 -4.29 -7.19 -6.09
CA SER A 6 -5.68 -7.13 -6.56
C SER A 6 -6.08 -5.71 -6.94
N ASP A 7 -6.19 -5.45 -8.25
CA ASP A 7 -6.55 -4.11 -8.76
C ASP A 7 -7.99 -3.73 -8.37
N LYS A 8 -8.89 -4.70 -8.27
CA LYS A 8 -10.26 -4.48 -7.81
C LYS A 8 -10.29 -4.08 -6.33
N GLN A 9 -9.50 -4.75 -5.49
CA GLN A 9 -9.40 -4.42 -4.06
C GLN A 9 -8.88 -2.99 -3.87
N LEU A 10 -7.86 -2.60 -4.62
CA LEU A 10 -7.26 -1.26 -4.60
C LEU A 10 -8.22 -0.17 -5.10
N MET A 11 -9.15 -0.51 -5.99
CA MET A 11 -10.09 0.43 -6.59
C MET A 11 -11.31 0.71 -5.70
N SER A 12 -11.79 -0.25 -4.91
CA SER A 12 -13.00 -0.06 -4.11
C SER A 12 -13.13 -1.07 -2.97
N LYS A 13 -13.57 -0.59 -1.80
CA LYS A 13 -13.82 -1.42 -0.61
C LYS A 13 -14.79 -2.59 -0.84
N LYS A 14 -15.66 -2.50 -1.85
CA LYS A 14 -16.62 -3.59 -2.18
C LYS A 14 -15.91 -4.88 -2.62
N TYR A 15 -14.65 -4.78 -3.04
CA TYR A 15 -13.83 -5.90 -3.47
C TYR A 15 -12.75 -6.27 -2.44
N GLU A 16 -12.93 -5.90 -1.17
CA GLU A 16 -12.01 -6.24 -0.07
C GLU A 16 -11.64 -7.74 -0.03
N ASN A 17 -12.61 -8.60 -0.34
CA ASN A 17 -12.44 -10.05 -0.36
C ASN A 17 -11.89 -10.63 -1.68
N ASP A 18 -11.66 -9.80 -2.71
CA ASP A 18 -11.13 -10.25 -4.01
C ASP A 18 -9.60 -10.35 -3.94
N VAL A 19 -9.11 -11.44 -3.35
CA VAL A 19 -7.69 -11.62 -2.99
C VAL A 19 -7.05 -12.86 -3.62
N THR A 20 -7.69 -13.48 -4.62
CA THR A 20 -7.25 -14.75 -5.22
C THR A 20 -5.84 -14.70 -5.82
N ASN A 21 -5.44 -13.54 -6.35
CA ASN A 21 -4.13 -13.37 -6.97
C ASN A 21 -3.04 -12.88 -6.00
N CYS A 22 -3.37 -12.67 -4.72
CA CYS A 22 -2.48 -12.02 -3.75
C CYS A 22 -1.58 -12.97 -2.96
N GLU A 23 -1.50 -14.25 -3.33
CA GLU A 23 -0.62 -15.20 -2.65
C GLU A 23 0.85 -14.73 -2.65
N PRO A 24 1.60 -14.98 -1.55
CA PRO A 24 1.15 -15.58 -0.28
C PRO A 24 0.46 -14.58 0.67
N GLU A 25 0.63 -13.27 0.47
CA GLU A 25 0.14 -12.20 1.35
C GLU A 25 -1.31 -11.80 1.05
N ARG A 26 -2.18 -12.81 1.02
CA ARG A 26 -3.61 -12.69 0.71
C ARG A 26 -4.45 -12.44 1.97
N VAL A 27 -4.16 -13.14 3.06
CA VAL A 27 -4.90 -13.11 4.33
C VAL A 27 -3.96 -12.97 5.51
N GLY A 28 -4.40 -12.25 6.53
CA GLY A 28 -3.68 -12.12 7.80
C GLY A 28 -3.79 -13.39 8.64
N ARG A 29 -3.12 -13.39 9.80
CA ARG A 29 -3.13 -14.52 10.75
C ARG A 29 -4.52 -14.94 11.23
N ASN A 30 -5.46 -13.98 11.28
CA ASN A 30 -6.85 -14.20 11.67
C ASN A 30 -7.72 -14.77 10.54
N GLY A 31 -7.16 -15.04 9.36
CA GLY A 31 -7.90 -15.50 8.18
C GLY A 31 -8.67 -14.41 7.45
N HIS A 32 -8.62 -13.16 7.93
CA HIS A 32 -9.25 -12.02 7.25
C HIS A 32 -8.37 -11.49 6.13
N PRO A 33 -8.95 -10.94 5.05
CA PRO A 33 -8.20 -10.34 3.95
C PRO A 33 -7.23 -9.27 4.43
N ILE A 34 -6.05 -9.25 3.82
CA ILE A 34 -5.12 -8.12 3.95
C ILE A 34 -5.55 -7.06 2.96
N VAL A 35 -5.57 -5.80 3.39
CA VAL A 35 -5.80 -4.64 2.51
C VAL A 35 -4.64 -3.67 2.70
N PRO A 36 -3.94 -3.27 1.62
CA PRO A 36 -3.87 -3.92 0.31
C PRO A 36 -3.14 -5.28 0.38
N CYS A 37 -3.65 -6.29 -0.33
CA CYS A 37 -3.04 -7.62 -0.40
C CYS A 37 -1.91 -7.73 -1.44
N GLY A 38 -1.08 -8.77 -1.28
CA GLY A 38 -0.09 -9.19 -2.25
C GLY A 38 1.31 -8.64 -2.00
N LEU A 39 2.30 -9.31 -2.60
CA LEU A 39 3.72 -9.06 -2.38
C LEU A 39 4.15 -7.65 -2.78
N ILE A 40 3.48 -7.04 -3.77
CA ILE A 40 3.83 -5.69 -4.24
C ILE A 40 3.60 -4.66 -3.14
N ALA A 41 2.45 -4.73 -2.47
CA ALA A 41 2.18 -3.87 -1.33
C ALA A 41 3.02 -4.29 -0.12
N TRP A 42 3.16 -5.60 0.12
CA TRP A 42 3.89 -6.14 1.27
C TRP A 42 5.35 -5.69 1.34
N SER A 43 6.01 -5.52 0.19
CA SER A 43 7.39 -5.05 0.09
C SER A 43 7.49 -3.54 -0.16
N LEU A 44 6.57 -2.75 0.40
CA LEU A 44 6.59 -1.28 0.32
C LEU A 44 7.95 -0.73 0.78
N PHE A 45 8.54 0.14 -0.04
CA PHE A 45 9.79 0.82 0.32
C PHE A 45 9.59 1.72 1.55
N ASN A 46 10.53 1.70 2.50
CA ASN A 46 10.39 2.39 3.79
C ASN A 46 11.54 3.34 4.14
N ASP A 47 12.49 3.60 3.24
CA ASP A 47 13.52 4.60 3.53
C ASP A 47 12.95 6.01 3.25
N THR A 48 13.53 6.99 3.94
CA THR A 48 13.18 8.41 3.78
C THR A 48 14.35 9.17 3.21
N TYR A 49 14.13 9.89 2.11
CA TYR A 49 15.12 10.78 1.52
C TYR A 49 15.02 12.20 2.09
N GLY A 50 16.18 12.81 2.34
CA GLY A 50 16.32 14.22 2.69
C GLY A 50 17.40 14.86 1.82
N PHE A 51 17.21 16.12 1.43
CA PHE A 51 18.13 16.84 0.56
C PHE A 51 18.64 18.09 1.25
N SER A 52 19.90 18.44 1.00
CA SER A 52 20.49 19.68 1.49
C SER A 52 21.47 20.29 0.48
N ILE A 53 21.56 21.61 0.47
CA ILE A 53 22.57 22.36 -0.28
C ILE A 53 23.28 23.27 0.71
N LYS A 54 24.62 23.16 0.80
CA LYS A 54 25.44 23.95 1.75
C LYS A 54 24.90 23.88 3.18
N SER A 55 24.55 22.66 3.62
CA SER A 55 23.98 22.36 4.95
C SER A 55 22.62 23.01 5.25
N LYS A 56 21.93 23.57 4.26
CA LYS A 56 20.54 24.03 4.39
C LYS A 56 19.61 22.95 3.85
N ALA A 57 18.63 22.55 4.67
CA ALA A 57 17.62 21.57 4.27
C ALA A 57 16.75 22.12 3.14
N LEU A 58 16.45 21.28 2.15
CA LEU A 58 15.51 21.59 1.09
C LEU A 58 14.16 20.96 1.43
N GLU A 59 13.09 21.76 1.33
CA GLU A 59 11.74 21.23 1.41
C GLU A 59 11.40 20.48 0.11
N VAL A 60 10.89 19.26 0.27
CA VAL A 60 10.45 18.43 -0.85
C VAL A 60 8.94 18.30 -0.79
N ASN A 61 8.26 18.71 -1.87
CA ASN A 61 6.84 18.48 -2.01
C ASN A 61 6.59 17.00 -2.36
N LYS A 62 5.77 16.34 -1.54
CA LYS A 62 5.39 14.92 -1.71
C LYS A 62 3.97 14.73 -2.28
N LYS A 63 3.28 15.82 -2.63
CA LYS A 63 1.94 15.81 -3.22
C LYS A 63 2.03 15.73 -4.74
N ASP A 64 0.98 15.14 -5.34
CA ASP A 64 0.81 15.05 -6.80
C ASP A 64 1.97 14.35 -7.56
N ILE A 65 2.68 13.45 -6.89
CA ILE A 65 3.80 12.68 -7.46
C ILE A 65 3.36 11.45 -8.28
N ALA A 66 2.11 11.01 -8.09
CA ALA A 66 1.51 9.91 -8.86
C ALA A 66 0.85 10.44 -10.15
N TRP A 67 0.44 9.55 -11.05
CA TRP A 67 -0.39 9.95 -12.19
C TRP A 67 -1.77 10.43 -11.72
N LYS A 68 -2.33 11.45 -12.38
CA LYS A 68 -3.68 11.95 -12.05
C LYS A 68 -4.74 10.87 -12.19
N SER A 69 -4.63 10.03 -13.22
CA SER A 69 -5.54 8.90 -13.43
C SER A 69 -5.47 7.84 -12.32
N ASP A 70 -4.29 7.63 -11.74
CA ASP A 70 -4.13 6.71 -10.60
C ASP A 70 -4.85 7.25 -9.37
N ARG A 71 -4.66 8.53 -9.06
CA ARG A 71 -5.30 9.21 -7.93
C ARG A 71 -6.82 9.31 -8.06
N ASP A 72 -7.31 9.59 -9.26
CA ASP A 72 -8.74 9.90 -9.47
C ASP A 72 -9.58 8.66 -9.76
N TYR A 73 -9.01 7.58 -10.32
CA TYR A 73 -9.79 6.45 -10.86
C TYR A 73 -9.29 5.05 -10.48
N LYS A 74 -7.98 4.85 -10.25
CA LYS A 74 -7.46 3.48 -10.00
C LYS A 74 -7.42 3.11 -8.52
N PHE A 75 -7.13 4.07 -7.65
CA PHE A 75 -7.03 3.84 -6.21
C PHE A 75 -8.20 4.54 -5.52
N GLY A 76 -9.01 3.75 -4.82
CA GLY A 76 -10.24 4.24 -4.19
C GLY A 76 -9.93 5.03 -2.92
N SER A 77 -10.49 6.23 -2.80
CA SER A 77 -10.37 7.06 -1.59
C SER A 77 -11.07 6.49 -0.35
N ASP A 78 -11.76 5.35 -0.49
CA ASP A 78 -12.46 4.64 0.58
C ASP A 78 -11.87 3.26 0.88
N VAL A 79 -10.67 2.97 0.36
CA VAL A 79 -9.92 1.71 0.59
C VAL A 79 -8.87 1.94 1.67
N TYR A 80 -9.19 1.61 2.92
CA TYR A 80 -8.28 1.80 4.05
C TYR A 80 -7.47 0.52 4.31
N PRO A 81 -6.19 0.63 4.71
CA PRO A 81 -5.38 -0.51 5.10
C PRO A 81 -6.02 -1.30 6.26
N LYS A 82 -5.96 -2.63 6.17
CA LYS A 82 -6.49 -3.56 7.18
C LYS A 82 -5.63 -4.81 7.26
N ASN A 83 -5.42 -5.32 8.48
CA ASN A 83 -4.69 -6.56 8.74
C ASN A 83 -3.26 -6.59 8.15
N PHE A 84 -2.70 -5.41 7.80
CA PHE A 84 -1.47 -5.31 7.01
C PHE A 84 -0.24 -5.54 7.88
N GLN A 85 0.51 -6.62 7.61
CA GLN A 85 1.70 -7.01 8.36
C GLN A 85 1.50 -7.12 9.90
N ASN A 86 0.35 -7.64 10.34
CA ASN A 86 0.03 -7.87 11.77
C ASN A 86 0.60 -9.20 12.32
N GLY A 87 1.46 -9.89 11.57
CA GLY A 87 2.08 -11.16 11.94
C GLY A 87 3.54 -11.03 12.41
N SER A 88 4.23 -12.16 12.53
CA SER A 88 5.68 -12.19 12.80
C SER A 88 6.52 -11.82 11.58
N LEU A 89 5.98 -12.03 10.38
CA LEU A 89 6.64 -11.68 9.13
C LEU A 89 6.32 -10.23 8.81
N ILE A 90 7.38 -9.45 8.58
CA ILE A 90 7.33 -8.06 8.14
C ILE A 90 8.19 -8.00 6.87
N GLY A 91 7.62 -7.49 5.79
CA GLY A 91 8.32 -7.34 4.51
C GLY A 91 8.96 -5.96 4.40
N GLY A 92 8.18 -5.00 3.94
CA GLY A 92 8.57 -3.59 3.82
C GLY A 92 7.94 -2.69 4.88
N GLY A 93 7.62 -1.47 4.49
CA GLY A 93 7.06 -0.42 5.34
C GLY A 93 5.66 -0.72 5.88
N LYS A 94 5.29 0.02 6.92
CA LYS A 94 3.96 -0.03 7.55
C LYS A 94 3.02 0.97 6.89
N LEU A 95 1.73 0.63 6.89
CA LEU A 95 0.67 1.51 6.41
C LEU A 95 -0.08 2.13 7.59
N ASN A 96 -0.60 3.34 7.38
CA ASN A 96 -1.44 4.03 8.36
C ASN A 96 -2.91 3.68 8.09
N GLU A 97 -3.55 2.98 9.02
CA GLU A 97 -4.95 2.54 8.89
C GLU A 97 -5.97 3.70 8.83
N SER A 98 -5.57 4.93 9.15
CA SER A 98 -6.40 6.13 9.06
C SER A 98 -6.28 6.88 7.72
N ILE A 99 -5.46 6.40 6.78
CA ILE A 99 -5.24 7.03 5.47
C ILE A 99 -5.49 5.99 4.37
N PRO A 100 -6.35 6.28 3.37
CA PRO A 100 -6.58 5.40 2.23
C PRO A 100 -5.38 5.42 1.25
#